data_AF-A0AA39PR41-F1
#
_entry.id   AF-A0AA39PR41-F1
#
_cell.length_a   1.000
_cell.length_b   1.000
_cell.length_c   1.000
_cell.angle_alpha   90.00
_cell.angle_beta   90.00
_cell.angle_gamma   90.00
#
_symmetry.space_group_name_H-M   'P 1'
#
loop_
_entity.id
_entity.type
_entity.pdbx_description
1 polymer ?
#
loop_
_entity_poly.entity_id
_entity_poly.type
_entity_poly.pdbx_seq_one_letter_code
_entity_poly.pdbx_strand_id
1 'polypeptide(L)'
;MVNVKWNKEKFSFNVPLETRLADFRQIVAEETHLDAFKLIYKGAIMKDDKAPLSAYHLKQSSSITLLPLHDTLPASSSIQNTEQTSLSNIQQELASIRQGLIPSLNTFLDALPQKQPSMSALQKEHARLGELLLQSLLRLDAISTDGEWEDARRERKAAVKEVQALLDRLDDAWSAR
;
A
#
# COMPACT_ATOMS: atom_id res chain seq x y z
N MET A 1 24.70 -9.33 26.27
CA MET A 1 24.89 -8.54 25.03
C MET A 1 23.85 -8.91 23.98
N VAL A 2 23.06 -7.93 23.57
CA VAL A 2 22.01 -8.02 22.54
C VAL A 2 22.39 -7.05 21.43
N ASN A 3 22.34 -7.50 20.18
CA ASN A 3 22.65 -6.69 19.02
C ASN A 3 21.35 -6.16 18.43
N VAL A 4 21.23 -4.85 18.28
CA VAL A 4 20.08 -4.20 17.64
C VAL A 4 20.56 -3.61 16.33
N LYS A 5 20.02 -4.10 15.22
CA LYS A 5 20.30 -3.58 13.88
C LYS A 5 19.26 -2.54 13.52
N TRP A 6 19.68 -1.29 13.36
CA TRP A 6 18.85 -0.20 12.90
C TRP A 6 19.33 0.25 11.51
N ASN A 7 18.56 -0.07 10.47
CA ASN A 7 18.92 0.23 9.08
C ASN A 7 20.33 -0.27 8.70
N LYS A 8 21.32 0.63 8.60
CA LYS A 8 22.74 0.31 8.32
C LYS A 8 23.62 0.28 9.59
N GLU A 9 23.09 0.71 10.72
CA GLU A 9 23.80 0.80 12.00
C GLU A 9 23.49 -0.41 12.89
N LYS A 10 24.43 -0.75 13.76
CA LYS A 10 24.31 -1.84 14.72
C LYS A 10 24.70 -1.33 16.10
N PHE A 11 23.77 -1.41 17.03
CA PHE A 11 23.94 -1.02 18.42
C PHE A 11 24.07 -2.28 19.27
N SER A 12 25.00 -2.28 20.21
CA SER A 12 25.24 -3.43 21.10
C SER A 12 24.89 -3.03 22.52
N PHE A 13 23.79 -3.57 23.03
CA PHE A 13 23.30 -3.27 24.37
C PHE A 13 23.66 -4.39 25.34
N ASN A 14 24.18 -4.04 26.51
CA ASN A 14 24.49 -5.01 27.55
C ASN A 14 23.39 -5.02 28.63
N VAL A 15 22.24 -5.61 28.30
CA VAL A 15 21.12 -5.77 29.22
C VAL A 15 20.95 -7.22 29.69
N PRO A 16 20.57 -7.46 30.96
CA PRO A 16 20.21 -8.78 31.45
C PRO A 16 18.91 -9.29 30.82
N LEU A 17 18.79 -10.59 30.59
CA LEU A 17 17.63 -11.22 29.91
C LEU A 17 16.33 -11.14 30.72
N GLU A 18 16.42 -10.81 32.01
CA GLU A 18 15.28 -10.58 32.91
C GLU A 18 14.72 -9.16 32.80
N THR A 19 15.41 -8.27 32.09
CA THR A 19 14.95 -6.89 31.85
C THR A 19 13.63 -6.92 31.07
N ARG A 20 12.71 -6.03 31.44
CA ARG A 20 11.45 -5.86 30.73
C ARG A 20 11.69 -5.25 29.36
N LEU A 21 10.82 -5.58 28.41
CA LEU A 21 10.88 -4.98 27.09
C LEU A 21 10.74 -3.45 27.17
N ALA A 22 9.94 -2.92 28.11
CA ALA A 22 9.82 -1.47 28.36
C ALA A 22 11.15 -0.81 28.70
N ASP A 23 11.90 -1.34 29.67
CA ASP A 23 13.19 -0.77 30.09
C ASP A 23 14.23 -0.88 28.96
N PHE A 24 14.24 -2.01 28.24
CA PHE A 24 15.08 -2.18 27.06
C PHE A 24 14.72 -1.19 25.95
N ARG A 25 13.43 -0.96 25.71
CA ARG A 25 12.95 0.04 24.76
C ARG A 25 13.38 1.44 25.20
N GLN A 26 13.34 1.77 26.48
CA GLN A 26 13.80 3.09 26.93
C GLN A 26 15.29 3.29 26.66
N ILE A 27 16.14 2.30 26.97
CA ILE A 27 17.58 2.37 26.70
C ILE A 27 17.85 2.53 25.20
N VAL A 28 17.12 1.79 24.37
CA VAL A 28 17.24 1.88 22.91
C VAL A 28 16.72 3.22 22.39
N ALA A 29 15.63 3.76 22.97
CA ALA A 29 15.08 5.07 22.64
C ALA A 29 16.07 6.19 22.95
N GLU A 30 16.73 6.12 24.11
CA GLU A 30 17.74 7.08 24.54
C GLU A 30 18.96 7.08 23.61
N GLU A 31 19.44 5.92 23.18
CA GLU A 31 20.60 5.82 22.27
C GLU A 31 20.26 6.17 20.81
N THR A 32 19.07 5.79 20.33
CA THR A 32 18.67 6.01 18.93
C THR A 32 17.89 7.32 18.73
N HIS A 33 17.55 8.03 19.81
CA HIS A 33 16.66 9.19 19.83
C HIS A 33 15.31 8.93 19.13
N LEU A 34 14.77 7.71 19.26
CA LEU A 34 13.52 7.31 18.65
C LEU A 34 12.39 7.29 19.68
N ASP A 35 11.35 8.09 19.44
CA ASP A 35 10.16 8.17 20.31
C ASP A 35 9.31 6.87 20.25
N ALA A 36 9.16 6.31 19.05
CA ALA A 36 8.49 5.02 18.85
C ALA A 36 9.27 4.13 17.87
N PHE A 37 9.31 2.83 18.17
CA PHE A 37 9.92 1.83 17.29
C PHE A 37 9.41 0.43 17.62
N LYS A 38 9.50 -0.48 16.64
CA LYS A 38 9.22 -1.90 16.77
C LYS A 38 10.51 -2.70 16.76
N LEU A 39 10.61 -3.64 17.68
CA LEU A 39 11.70 -4.61 17.76
C LEU A 39 11.23 -5.92 17.13
N ILE A 40 12.01 -6.44 16.19
CA ILE A 40 11.70 -7.67 15.47
C ILE A 40 12.81 -8.69 15.75
N TYR A 41 12.45 -9.83 16.33
CA TYR A 41 13.38 -10.92 16.61
C TYR A 41 12.90 -12.19 15.91
N LYS A 42 13.75 -12.80 15.05
CA LYS A 42 13.42 -14.00 14.26
C LYS A 42 12.06 -13.92 13.51
N GLY A 43 11.73 -12.74 12.99
CA GLY A 43 10.46 -12.50 12.28
C GLY A 43 9.25 -12.26 13.17
N ALA A 44 9.38 -12.39 14.49
CA ALA A 44 8.34 -12.03 15.45
C ALA A 44 8.50 -10.56 15.90
N ILE A 45 7.43 -9.79 15.79
CA ILE A 45 7.38 -8.41 16.31
C ILE A 45 7.13 -8.49 17.82
N MET A 46 8.06 -7.95 18.60
CA MET A 46 7.94 -7.84 20.05
C MET A 46 7.07 -6.61 20.34
N LYS A 47 5.84 -6.82 20.81
CA LYS A 47 4.85 -5.76 21.08
C LYS A 47 4.46 -5.65 22.56
N ASP A 48 4.78 -6.64 23.38
CA ASP A 48 4.41 -6.68 24.79
C ASP A 48 5.52 -6.07 25.66
N ASP A 49 5.27 -4.84 26.11
CA ASP A 49 6.18 -4.04 26.95
C ASP A 49 6.32 -4.59 28.38
N LYS A 50 5.39 -5.45 28.82
CA LYS A 50 5.39 -6.02 30.18
C LYS A 50 6.15 -7.34 30.25
N ALA A 51 6.37 -8.00 29.12
CA ALA A 51 7.09 -9.26 29.07
C ALA A 51 8.61 -9.06 29.18
N PRO A 52 9.33 -9.92 29.94
CA PRO A 52 10.80 -9.90 29.98
C PRO A 52 11.38 -10.38 28.64
N LEU A 53 12.59 -9.93 28.30
CA LEU A 53 13.29 -10.35 27.09
C LEU A 53 13.40 -11.88 26.98
N SER A 54 13.55 -12.58 28.10
CA SER A 54 13.57 -14.05 28.19
C SER A 54 12.29 -14.72 27.65
N ALA A 55 11.12 -14.09 27.81
CA ALA A 55 9.83 -14.64 27.31
C ALA A 55 9.77 -14.73 25.77
N TYR A 56 10.57 -13.90 25.10
CA TYR A 56 10.70 -13.90 23.64
C TYR A 56 11.80 -14.85 23.13
N HIS A 57 12.33 -15.72 23.99
CA HIS A 57 13.41 -16.66 23.66
C HIS A 57 14.68 -15.98 23.16
N LEU A 58 14.92 -14.73 23.59
CA LEU A 58 16.15 -14.02 23.33
C LEU A 58 17.31 -14.70 24.06
N LYS A 59 18.32 -15.12 23.30
CA LYS A 59 19.58 -15.65 23.82
C LYS A 59 20.65 -14.55 23.85
N GLN A 60 21.68 -14.70 24.67
CA GLN A 60 22.89 -13.87 24.57
C GLN A 60 23.42 -13.90 23.12
N SER A 61 23.79 -12.73 22.57
CA SER A 61 24.16 -12.46 21.17
C SER A 61 23.01 -12.41 20.14
N SER A 62 21.75 -12.40 20.58
CA SER A 62 20.61 -12.25 19.68
C SER A 62 20.67 -10.97 18.84
N SER A 63 20.34 -11.09 17.55
CA SER A 63 20.20 -9.97 16.63
C SER A 63 18.73 -9.59 16.48
N ILE A 64 18.39 -8.39 16.94
CA ILE A 64 17.06 -7.79 16.85
C ILE A 64 17.10 -6.72 15.76
N THR A 65 16.07 -6.63 14.93
CA THR A 65 15.92 -5.55 13.96
C THR A 65 15.05 -4.46 14.56
N LEU A 66 15.54 -3.22 14.54
CA LEU A 66 14.80 -2.03 14.95
C LEU A 66 14.16 -1.36 13.75
N LEU A 67 12.87 -1.06 13.86
CA LEU A 67 12.11 -0.30 12.88
C LEU A 67 11.52 0.95 13.55
N PRO A 68 12.00 2.17 13.22
CA PRO A 68 11.42 3.40 13.76
C PRO A 68 9.96 3.54 13.32
N LEU A 69 9.08 3.82 14.28
CA LEU A 69 7.72 4.28 14.05
C LEU A 69 7.74 5.78 14.29
N HIS A 70 7.58 6.57 13.23
CA HIS A 70 7.25 7.98 13.41
C HIS A 70 5.85 8.07 14.05
N ASP A 71 5.71 8.96 15.01
CA ASP A 71 4.51 9.11 15.83
C ASP A 71 3.22 9.17 15.02
N THR A 72 2.30 8.25 15.36
CA THR A 72 0.89 8.53 15.68
C THR A 72 0.19 7.22 16.09
N LEU A 73 -0.03 7.07 17.40
CA LEU A 73 -1.16 6.34 18.03
C LEU A 73 -1.20 4.77 17.99
N PRO A 74 -1.93 4.15 18.95
CA PRO A 74 -1.61 2.84 19.54
C PRO A 74 -2.09 1.65 18.70
N ALA A 75 -1.28 0.59 18.66
CA ALA A 75 -1.55 -0.83 18.36
C ALA A 75 -2.45 -1.28 17.17
N SER A 76 -3.40 -0.50 16.66
CA SER A 76 -4.18 -0.76 15.42
C SER A 76 -3.46 -0.34 14.14
N SER A 77 -2.37 0.43 14.26
CA SER A 77 -1.72 1.14 13.17
C SER A 77 -0.91 0.27 12.19
N SER A 78 -0.62 -1.01 12.48
CA SER A 78 0.01 -1.88 11.46
C SER A 78 -0.95 -2.32 10.36
N ILE A 79 -2.24 -2.44 10.66
CA ILE A 79 -3.28 -2.78 9.69
C ILE A 79 -3.71 -1.51 8.93
N GLN A 80 -3.76 -0.37 9.63
CA GLN A 80 -4.09 0.93 9.02
C GLN A 80 -2.99 1.44 8.07
N ASN A 81 -1.70 1.24 8.35
CA ASN A 81 -0.63 1.65 7.41
C ASN A 81 -0.72 0.86 6.09
N THR A 82 -1.06 -0.44 6.15
CA THR A 82 -1.27 -1.26 4.94
C THR A 82 -2.57 -0.89 4.22
N GLU A 83 -3.63 -0.55 4.96
CA GLU A 83 -4.88 -0.04 4.39
C GLU A 83 -4.66 1.30 3.69
N GLN A 84 -3.98 2.25 4.33
CA GLN A 84 -3.64 3.56 3.78
C GLN A 84 -2.77 3.45 2.53
N THR A 85 -1.81 2.53 2.52
CA THR A 85 -0.99 2.26 1.33
C THR A 85 -1.84 1.66 0.20
N SER A 86 -2.78 0.77 0.53
CA SER A 86 -3.70 0.21 -0.46
C SER A 86 -4.66 1.26 -1.01
N LEU A 87 -5.18 2.15 -0.15
CA LEU A 87 -6.02 3.29 -0.51
C LEU A 87 -5.28 4.27 -1.42
N SER A 88 -4.03 4.63 -1.08
CA SER A 88 -3.23 5.53 -1.93
C SER A 88 -2.98 4.92 -3.31
N ASN A 89 -2.75 3.61 -3.38
CA ASN A 89 -2.58 2.91 -4.66
C ASN A 89 -3.87 2.94 -5.50
N ILE A 90 -5.03 2.69 -4.87
CA ILE A 90 -6.33 2.80 -5.56
C ILE A 90 -6.54 4.23 -6.08
N GLN A 91 -6.29 5.23 -5.24
CA GLN A 91 -6.44 6.64 -5.61
C GLN A 91 -5.49 7.06 -6.73
N GLN A 92 -4.26 6.55 -6.73
CA GLN A 92 -3.27 6.85 -7.76
C GLN A 92 -3.60 6.20 -9.11
N GLU A 93 -4.13 4.98 -9.10
CA GLU A 93 -4.67 4.35 -10.31
C GLU A 93 -5.88 5.13 -10.83
N LEU A 94 -6.82 5.51 -9.96
CA LEU A 94 -7.95 6.37 -10.33
C LEU A 94 -7.51 7.71 -10.94
N ALA A 95 -6.52 8.35 -10.33
CA ALA A 95 -5.97 9.60 -10.85
C ALA A 95 -5.36 9.39 -12.25
N SER A 96 -4.66 8.27 -12.45
CA SER A 96 -4.07 7.91 -13.75
C SER A 96 -5.15 7.67 -14.82
N ILE A 97 -6.25 7.01 -14.46
CA ILE A 97 -7.42 6.85 -15.34
C ILE A 97 -8.01 8.22 -15.70
N ARG A 98 -8.24 9.07 -14.70
CA ARG A 98 -8.85 10.40 -14.90
C ARG A 98 -8.00 11.35 -15.72
N GLN A 99 -6.69 11.33 -15.51
CA GLN A 99 -5.75 12.22 -16.21
C GLN A 99 -5.32 11.69 -17.57
N GLY A 100 -5.31 10.37 -17.77
CA GLY A 100 -4.88 9.73 -19.02
C GLY A 100 -6.06 9.25 -19.87
N LEU A 101 -6.87 8.34 -19.35
CA LEU A 101 -7.87 7.60 -20.13
C LEU A 101 -9.12 8.42 -20.45
N ILE A 102 -9.63 9.22 -19.50
CA ILE A 102 -10.80 10.07 -19.73
C ILE A 102 -10.59 11.08 -20.88
N PRO A 103 -9.49 11.86 -20.94
CA PRO A 103 -9.29 12.79 -22.05
C PRO A 103 -9.07 12.06 -23.38
N SER A 104 -8.38 10.93 -23.39
CA SER A 104 -8.25 10.11 -24.61
C SER A 104 -9.60 9.56 -25.08
N LEU A 105 -10.45 9.09 -24.16
CA LEU A 105 -11.81 8.66 -24.47
C LEU A 105 -12.64 9.80 -25.04
N ASN A 106 -12.66 10.97 -24.38
CA ASN A 106 -13.43 12.13 -24.86
C ASN A 106 -12.95 12.57 -26.25
N THR A 107 -11.64 12.60 -26.49
CA THR A 107 -11.07 12.94 -27.81
C THR A 107 -11.51 11.93 -28.88
N PHE A 108 -11.55 10.65 -28.55
CA PHE A 108 -12.05 9.60 -29.44
C PHE A 108 -13.55 9.76 -29.73
N LEU A 109 -14.36 10.04 -28.70
CA LEU A 109 -15.81 10.25 -28.82
C LEU A 109 -16.13 11.47 -29.70
N ASP A 110 -15.37 12.56 -29.57
CA ASP A 110 -15.53 13.75 -30.41
C ASP A 110 -15.12 13.48 -31.88
N ALA A 111 -14.18 12.56 -32.10
CA ALA A 111 -13.71 12.19 -33.43
C ALA A 111 -14.64 11.21 -34.17
N LEU A 112 -15.44 10.40 -33.45
CA LEU A 112 -16.39 9.43 -34.02
C LEU A 112 -17.37 10.05 -35.04
N PRO A 113 -18.11 11.14 -34.73
CA PRO A 113 -19.06 11.74 -35.67
C PRO A 113 -18.38 12.45 -36.85
N GLN A 114 -17.11 12.86 -36.71
CA GLN A 114 -16.40 13.66 -37.71
C GLN A 114 -15.86 12.83 -38.90
N LYS A 115 -15.87 11.49 -38.84
CA LYS A 115 -15.32 10.57 -39.87
C LYS A 115 -13.86 10.86 -40.28
N GLN A 116 -13.13 11.65 -39.51
CA GLN A 116 -11.82 12.21 -39.91
C GLN A 116 -10.61 11.31 -39.63
N PRO A 117 -10.69 10.24 -38.81
CA PRO A 117 -9.78 9.10 -38.95
C PRO A 117 -10.43 8.00 -39.79
N SER A 118 -9.61 7.25 -40.53
CA SER A 118 -10.09 6.06 -41.26
C SER A 118 -10.72 5.03 -40.31
N MET A 119 -11.64 4.21 -40.82
CA MET A 119 -12.29 3.13 -40.06
C MET A 119 -11.29 2.28 -39.27
N SER A 120 -10.15 1.95 -39.89
CA SER A 120 -9.09 1.14 -39.27
C SER A 120 -8.38 1.87 -38.14
N ALA A 121 -8.16 3.19 -38.26
CA ALA A 121 -7.58 3.99 -37.18
C ALA A 121 -8.54 4.07 -35.98
N LEU A 122 -9.83 4.26 -36.24
CA LEU A 122 -10.87 4.26 -35.20
C LEU A 122 -10.97 2.89 -34.49
N GLN A 123 -10.90 1.78 -35.23
CA GLN A 123 -10.87 0.42 -34.63
C GLN A 123 -9.65 0.20 -33.74
N LYS A 124 -8.47 0.68 -34.18
CA LYS A 124 -7.23 0.57 -33.39
C LYS A 124 -7.32 1.39 -32.10
N GLU A 125 -7.85 2.61 -32.17
CA GLU A 125 -8.03 3.45 -30.97
C GLU A 125 -9.09 2.88 -30.02
N HIS A 126 -10.21 2.37 -30.53
CA HIS A 126 -11.20 1.66 -29.70
C HIS A 126 -10.57 0.47 -28.98
N ALA A 127 -9.89 -0.42 -29.71
CA ALA A 127 -9.21 -1.58 -29.12
C ALA A 127 -8.13 -1.18 -28.10
N ARG A 128 -7.36 -0.13 -28.40
CA ARG A 128 -6.33 0.40 -27.50
C ARG A 128 -6.96 0.93 -26.20
N LEU A 129 -8.02 1.73 -26.28
CA LEU A 129 -8.70 2.29 -25.12
C LEU A 129 -9.35 1.19 -24.28
N GLY A 130 -10.03 0.24 -24.93
CA GLY A 130 -10.62 -0.92 -24.26
C GLY A 130 -9.58 -1.75 -23.49
N GLU A 131 -8.44 -2.04 -24.13
CA GLU A 131 -7.34 -2.77 -23.49
C GLU A 131 -6.77 -2.01 -22.29
N LEU A 132 -6.54 -0.70 -22.41
CA LEU A 132 -6.01 0.10 -21.30
C LEU A 132 -6.98 0.18 -20.11
N LEU A 133 -8.28 0.27 -20.37
CA LEU A 133 -9.32 0.24 -19.34
C LEU A 133 -9.40 -1.14 -18.67
N LEU A 134 -9.33 -2.23 -19.44
CA LEU A 134 -9.28 -3.60 -18.91
C LEU A 134 -8.03 -3.83 -18.05
N GLN A 135 -6.86 -3.38 -18.50
CA GLN A 135 -5.64 -3.44 -17.71
C GLN A 135 -5.77 -2.66 -16.40
N SER A 136 -6.46 -1.51 -16.42
CA SER A 136 -6.72 -0.73 -15.22
C SER A 136 -7.65 -1.46 -14.25
N LEU A 137 -8.67 -2.17 -14.74
CA LEU A 137 -9.53 -3.02 -13.91
C LEU A 137 -8.72 -4.12 -13.24
N LEU A 138 -7.89 -4.83 -14.00
CA LEU A 138 -7.03 -5.89 -13.46
C LEU A 138 -6.06 -5.37 -12.39
N ARG A 139 -5.50 -4.17 -12.58
CA ARG A 139 -4.65 -3.52 -11.57
C ARG A 139 -5.44 -3.19 -10.29
N LEU A 140 -6.65 -2.67 -10.42
CA LEU A 140 -7.53 -2.39 -9.29
C LEU A 140 -7.94 -3.67 -8.53
N ASP A 141 -8.21 -4.76 -9.25
CA ASP A 141 -8.56 -6.07 -8.66
C ASP A 141 -7.36 -6.76 -8.01
N ALA A 142 -6.14 -6.54 -8.51
CA ALA A 142 -4.92 -7.08 -7.93
C ALA A 142 -4.56 -6.46 -6.56
N ILE A 143 -5.09 -5.28 -6.25
CA ILE A 143 -4.95 -4.67 -4.92
C ILE A 143 -5.68 -5.61 -3.95
N SER A 144 -4.97 -6.12 -2.93
CA SER A 144 -5.60 -6.96 -1.91
C SER A 144 -6.26 -6.06 -0.85
N THR A 145 -7.50 -6.37 -0.44
CA THR A 145 -8.14 -5.72 0.72
C THR A 145 -8.55 -6.77 1.71
N ASP A 146 -7.99 -6.67 2.90
CA ASP A 146 -8.30 -7.59 3.98
C ASP A 146 -9.72 -7.37 4.55
N GLY A 147 -10.19 -8.35 5.32
CA GLY A 147 -11.47 -8.40 6.04
C GLY A 147 -11.95 -7.08 6.64
N GLU A 148 -11.01 -6.32 7.17
CA GLU A 148 -11.27 -5.17 8.05
C GLU A 148 -11.09 -3.81 7.35
N TRP A 149 -10.73 -3.79 6.05
CA TRP A 149 -10.46 -2.54 5.31
C TRP A 149 -11.70 -2.07 4.54
N GLU A 150 -12.72 -1.62 5.27
CA GLU A 150 -13.98 -1.16 4.68
C GLU A 150 -13.80 0.02 3.73
N ASP A 151 -12.96 1.00 4.09
CA ASP A 151 -12.72 2.18 3.27
C ASP A 151 -12.02 1.80 1.97
N ALA A 152 -10.99 0.96 2.03
CA ALA A 152 -10.28 0.48 0.85
C ALA A 152 -11.15 -0.38 -0.08
N ARG A 153 -12.08 -1.18 0.46
CA ARG A 153 -13.06 -1.91 -0.35
C ARG A 153 -14.06 -0.98 -1.03
N ARG A 154 -14.57 0.01 -0.29
CA ARG A 154 -15.51 1.00 -0.83
C ARG A 154 -14.86 1.77 -1.97
N GLU A 155 -13.62 2.21 -1.77
CA GLU A 155 -12.85 2.95 -2.78
C GLU A 155 -12.54 2.08 -4.01
N ARG A 156 -12.09 0.82 -3.83
CA ARG A 156 -11.88 -0.10 -4.96
C ARG A 156 -13.16 -0.29 -5.76
N LYS A 157 -14.29 -0.53 -5.07
CA LYS A 157 -15.57 -0.74 -5.74
C LYS A 157 -16.02 0.50 -6.50
N ALA A 158 -15.80 1.70 -5.95
CA ALA A 158 -16.04 2.96 -6.64
C ALA A 158 -15.16 3.09 -7.89
N ALA A 159 -13.87 2.78 -7.76
CA ALA A 159 -12.92 2.82 -8.88
C ALA A 159 -13.28 1.85 -10.01
N VAL A 160 -13.59 0.59 -9.65
CA VAL A 160 -14.04 -0.44 -10.61
C VAL A 160 -15.30 0.02 -11.33
N LYS A 161 -16.29 0.56 -10.60
CA LYS A 161 -17.53 1.06 -11.20
C LYS A 161 -17.30 2.23 -12.15
N GLU A 162 -16.35 3.10 -11.84
CA GLU A 162 -15.97 4.23 -12.72
C GLU A 162 -15.33 3.73 -14.03
N VAL A 163 -14.40 2.77 -13.94
CA VAL A 163 -13.78 2.18 -15.15
C VAL A 163 -14.79 1.39 -15.98
N GLN A 164 -15.69 0.64 -15.33
CA GLN A 164 -16.79 -0.04 -16.01
C GLN A 164 -17.69 0.94 -16.76
N ALA A 165 -18.08 2.05 -16.14
CA ALA A 165 -18.88 3.08 -16.80
C ALA A 165 -18.16 3.73 -18.00
N LEU A 166 -16.82 3.84 -17.95
CA LEU A 166 -16.02 4.33 -19.09
C LEU A 166 -15.97 3.31 -20.23
N LEU A 167 -15.86 2.01 -19.93
CA LEU A 167 -15.96 0.93 -20.91
C LEU A 167 -17.33 0.92 -21.58
N ASP A 168 -18.41 0.95 -20.78
CA ASP A 168 -19.78 0.99 -21.29
C ASP A 168 -19.97 2.19 -22.24
N ARG A 169 -19.48 3.37 -21.84
CA ARG A 169 -19.55 4.59 -22.68
C ARG A 169 -18.76 4.46 -23.99
N LEU A 170 -17.59 3.81 -23.95
CA LEU A 170 -16.78 3.54 -25.13
C LEU A 170 -17.50 2.61 -26.10
N ASP A 171 -18.09 1.53 -25.59
CA ASP A 171 -18.79 0.51 -26.37
C ASP A 171 -20.14 0.99 -26.90
N ASP A 172 -20.89 1.75 -26.10
CA ASP A 172 -22.14 2.39 -26.52
C ASP A 172 -21.89 3.34 -27.70
N ALA A 173 -20.88 4.20 -27.60
CA ALA A 173 -20.54 5.12 -28.68
C ALA A 173 -20.01 4.40 -29.93
N TRP A 174 -19.31 3.29 -29.74
CA TRP A 174 -18.84 2.45 -30.84
C TRP A 174 -20.00 1.73 -31.56
N SER A 175 -20.99 1.27 -30.81
CA SER A 175 -22.17 0.57 -31.34
C SER A 175 -23.20 1.51 -31.97
N ALA A 176 -23.30 2.76 -31.49
CA ALA A 176 -24.23 3.78 -31.97
C ALA A 176 -23.75 4.54 -33.24
N ARG A 177 -22.58 4.18 -33.76
CA ARG A 177 -21.91 4.82 -34.89
C ARG A 177 -22.52 4.47 -36.26
#